data_AF-A0A7K5DCE4-F1
#
_entry.id   AF-A0A7K5DCE4-F1
#
_cell.length_a   1.000
_cell.length_b   1.000
_cell.length_c   1.000
_cell.angle_alpha   90.00
_cell.angle_beta   90.00
_cell.angle_gamma   90.00
#
_symmetry.space_group_name_H-M   'P 1'
#
loop_
_entity.id
_entity.type
_entity.pdbx_description
1 polymer ?
#
loop_
_entity_poly.entity_id
_entity_poly.type
_entity_poly.pdbx_seq_one_letter_code
_entity_poly.pdbx_strand_id
1 'polypeptide(L)'
;MRLRNGTVATVLVFITTFLSLSWYTAWQNGKEKLIAYQREFHALKERLRIAEHRTLQRSSELNAILEQFRRAVAETNGSKNAMNNFSDETLKLLKELTSRKSLQVPNIYYHLPHLLKNEGSLQPSVQVGLGRTGVSIVMGIPTVKRKVKSYLTETLHSLIDKLSPEEKLDCVMVVFIGETDLDYVNSVVASLEKEFSTEINSGLVEVIAPPASYYPDLTNLKETFGDSKERVRWRTKQNLDYCFLMMYAQKKGVYYIQLEDDIVVKQNYFSTIKNFALQLASEDWMILEFSQLGFIGKMFQSPDITLIVEFIFMFYKEKPIDWLLDHILWVKVCNPEKDAKHCDRQKSNLRIRFRPSLFQHVGLHSSLAGKIQKLTDKDFLKPLLHKIHVNPPAEVSTSLKVYQGHTLEKTYVGEDFFWAVTPVAGDYILFKFDKPVNVERYLFHSGNPEHPGDILLNTTVEVLPFQSEELVLSKETKEKRLEDGYFRIGKFENGVAEGTVDPSLNPISSFRLSVIQNSAVWAILNEVRGGITFKNITS
;
A
#
# COMPACT_ATOMS: atom_id res chain seq x y z
N MET A 1 10.89 44.06 63.67
CA MET A 1 10.84 42.65 63.23
C MET A 1 10.09 42.54 61.89
N ARG A 2 10.67 43.06 60.80
CA ARG A 2 10.08 43.02 59.44
C ARG A 2 11.25 43.05 58.47
N LEU A 3 11.64 41.89 57.94
CA LEU A 3 12.48 41.70 56.73
C LEU A 3 12.95 40.25 56.51
N ARG A 4 12.46 39.25 57.28
CA ARG A 4 12.91 37.85 57.12
C ARG A 4 12.13 37.00 56.11
N ASN A 5 10.99 37.48 55.60
CA ASN A 5 10.11 36.68 54.72
C ASN A 5 10.14 37.11 53.23
N GLY A 6 10.67 38.30 52.91
CA GLY A 6 10.71 38.81 51.53
C GLY A 6 11.69 38.02 50.65
N THR A 7 12.87 37.70 51.19
CA THR A 7 13.92 36.95 50.49
C THR A 7 13.53 35.48 50.25
N VAL A 8 12.71 34.90 51.13
CA VAL A 8 12.21 33.52 50.98
C VAL A 8 11.12 33.48 49.89
N ALA A 9 10.25 34.49 49.85
CA ALA A 9 9.21 34.59 48.83
C ALA A 9 9.79 34.78 47.42
N THR A 10 10.81 35.62 47.26
CA THR A 10 11.47 35.81 45.96
C THR A 10 12.21 34.55 45.50
N VAL A 11 12.89 33.84 46.41
CA VAL A 11 13.55 32.56 46.08
C VAL A 11 12.52 31.50 45.68
N LEU A 12 11.37 31.42 46.36
CA LEU A 12 10.30 30.49 46.00
C LEU A 12 9.71 30.80 44.62
N VAL A 13 9.49 32.07 44.28
CA VAL A 13 8.99 32.49 42.96
C VAL A 13 10.01 32.18 41.85
N PHE A 14 11.30 32.38 42.10
CA PHE A 14 12.34 32.00 41.14
C PHE A 14 12.44 30.49 40.96
N ILE A 15 12.30 29.70 42.02
CA ILE A 15 12.33 28.23 41.93
C ILE A 15 11.09 27.71 41.20
N THR A 16 9.90 28.24 41.48
CA THR A 16 8.67 27.79 40.80
C THR A 16 8.65 28.18 39.33
N THR A 17 9.14 29.36 38.97
CA THR A 17 9.28 29.79 37.57
C THR A 17 10.35 29.00 36.82
N PHE A 18 11.47 28.66 37.47
CA PHE A 18 12.51 27.83 36.83
C PHE A 18 12.05 26.37 36.64
N LEU A 19 11.34 25.81 37.62
CA LEU A 19 10.74 24.48 37.52
C LEU A 19 9.62 24.44 36.47
N SER A 20 8.78 25.48 36.36
CA SER A 20 7.74 25.53 35.34
C SER A 20 8.31 25.70 33.92
N LEU A 21 9.36 26.50 33.74
CA LEU A 21 10.08 26.58 32.46
C LEU A 21 10.79 25.26 32.12
N SER A 22 11.44 24.62 33.10
CA SER A 22 12.10 23.33 32.92
C SER A 22 11.10 22.22 32.59
N TRP A 23 9.90 22.23 33.18
CA TRP A 23 8.85 21.29 32.82
C TRP A 23 8.24 21.58 31.46
N TYR A 24 8.00 22.85 31.12
CA TYR A 24 7.46 23.25 29.82
C TYR A 24 8.41 22.86 28.68
N THR A 25 9.71 23.09 28.85
CA THR A 25 10.75 22.67 27.89
C THR A 25 10.88 21.15 27.81
N ALA A 26 10.81 20.43 28.93
CA ALA A 26 10.79 18.96 28.93
C ALA A 26 9.54 18.38 28.26
N TRP A 27 8.39 19.04 28.40
CA TRP A 27 7.11 18.63 27.81
C TRP A 27 7.04 18.91 26.31
N GLN A 28 7.50 20.07 25.85
CA GLN A 28 7.70 20.39 24.43
C GLN A 28 8.65 19.37 23.78
N ASN A 29 9.81 19.11 24.42
CA ASN A 29 10.72 18.05 23.98
C ASN A 29 10.06 16.67 23.98
N GLY A 30 9.18 16.36 24.93
CA GLY A 30 8.45 15.09 24.98
C GLY A 30 7.41 14.93 23.87
N LYS A 31 6.76 16.01 23.46
CA LYS A 31 5.73 16.03 22.40
C LYS A 31 6.35 16.00 21.01
N GLU A 32 7.41 16.77 20.78
CA GLU A 32 8.26 16.63 19.59
C GLU A 32 8.85 15.23 19.52
N LYS A 33 9.33 14.69 20.64
CA LYS A 33 9.77 13.30 20.72
C LYS A 33 8.67 12.31 20.37
N LEU A 34 7.41 12.49 20.76
CA LEU A 34 6.34 11.53 20.47
C LEU A 34 5.94 11.50 18.98
N ILE A 35 5.83 12.68 18.35
CA ILE A 35 5.57 12.79 16.91
C ILE A 35 6.79 12.34 16.12
N ALA A 36 7.99 12.68 16.59
CA ALA A 36 9.23 12.12 16.09
C ALA A 36 9.23 10.61 16.28
N TYR A 37 8.77 10.05 17.40
CA TYR A 37 8.70 8.61 17.64
C TYR A 37 7.67 7.92 16.74
N GLN A 38 6.53 8.52 16.42
CA GLN A 38 5.58 7.95 15.47
C GLN A 38 6.12 7.99 14.03
N ARG A 39 6.70 9.12 13.61
CA ARG A 39 7.38 9.22 12.31
C ARG A 39 8.60 8.32 12.25
N GLU A 40 9.37 8.25 13.32
CA GLU A 40 10.52 7.35 13.47
C GLU A 40 10.04 5.93 13.53
N PHE A 41 8.90 5.59 14.12
CA PHE A 41 8.36 4.24 14.15
C PHE A 41 7.86 3.81 12.77
N HIS A 42 7.15 4.68 12.04
CA HIS A 42 6.82 4.43 10.64
C HIS A 42 8.08 4.33 9.77
N ALA A 43 9.04 5.23 9.95
CA ALA A 43 10.32 5.20 9.26
C ALA A 43 11.20 4.03 9.70
N LEU A 44 11.05 3.51 10.92
CA LEU A 44 11.75 2.36 11.48
C LEU A 44 11.10 1.09 10.95
N LYS A 45 9.77 1.05 10.82
CA LYS A 45 9.02 -0.04 10.18
C LYS A 45 9.34 -0.11 8.69
N GLU A 46 9.42 1.04 8.02
CA GLU A 46 9.89 1.13 6.64
C GLU A 46 11.35 0.69 6.53
N ARG A 47 12.24 1.18 7.41
CA ARG A 47 13.64 0.75 7.47
C ARG A 47 13.78 -0.73 7.79
N LEU A 48 12.93 -1.28 8.65
CA LEU A 48 12.89 -2.70 9.02
C LEU A 48 12.47 -3.53 7.83
N ARG A 49 11.42 -3.14 7.11
CA ARG A 49 11.03 -3.80 5.86
C ARG A 49 12.11 -3.70 4.79
N ILE A 50 12.73 -2.54 4.63
CA ILE A 50 13.88 -2.38 3.72
C ILE A 50 15.04 -3.29 4.18
N ALA A 51 15.26 -3.46 5.49
CA ALA A 51 16.30 -4.33 6.03
C ALA A 51 15.97 -5.83 5.87
N GLU A 52 14.72 -6.24 6.10
CA GLU A 52 14.22 -7.59 5.83
C GLU A 52 14.31 -7.90 4.34
N HIS A 53 13.90 -6.95 3.49
CA HIS A 53 14.04 -7.04 2.04
C HIS A 53 15.50 -7.21 1.64
N ARG A 54 16.42 -6.39 2.17
CA ARG A 54 17.87 -6.53 1.95
C ARG A 54 18.40 -7.87 2.46
N THR A 55 17.85 -8.40 3.54
CA THR A 55 18.26 -9.68 4.12
C THR A 55 17.81 -10.85 3.24
N LEU A 56 16.56 -10.82 2.76
CA LEU A 56 16.02 -11.78 1.79
C LEU A 56 16.76 -11.70 0.45
N GLN A 57 17.07 -10.49 -0.03
CA GLN A 57 17.91 -10.27 -1.21
C GLN A 57 19.30 -10.89 -1.03
N ARG A 58 19.98 -10.63 0.10
CA ARG A 58 21.29 -11.22 0.40
C ARG A 58 21.24 -12.74 0.45
N SER A 59 20.18 -13.32 1.02
CA SER A 59 19.97 -14.77 1.04
C SER A 59 19.84 -15.34 -0.38
N SER A 60 19.05 -14.70 -1.24
CA SER A 60 18.89 -15.08 -2.65
C SER A 60 20.19 -14.92 -3.45
N GLU A 61 20.93 -13.83 -3.25
CA GLU A 61 22.24 -13.60 -3.87
C GLU A 61 23.28 -14.63 -3.43
N LEU A 62 23.32 -14.97 -2.15
CA LEU A 62 24.17 -16.04 -1.64
C LEU A 62 23.86 -17.37 -2.32
N ASN A 63 22.58 -17.71 -2.51
CA ASN A 63 22.18 -18.93 -3.22
C ASN A 63 22.58 -18.89 -4.71
N ALA A 64 22.40 -17.76 -5.39
CA ALA A 64 22.80 -17.60 -6.79
C ALA A 64 24.32 -17.67 -6.99
N ILE A 65 25.09 -17.04 -6.09
CA ILE A 65 26.55 -17.11 -6.06
C ILE A 65 26.99 -18.56 -5.81
N LEU A 66 26.37 -19.24 -4.86
CA LEU A 66 26.66 -20.64 -4.54
C LEU A 66 26.41 -21.56 -5.76
N GLU A 67 25.36 -21.30 -6.55
CA GLU A 67 25.09 -21.99 -7.81
C GLU A 67 26.10 -21.66 -8.92
N GLN A 68 26.49 -20.38 -9.07
CA GLN A 68 27.54 -19.99 -10.02
C GLN A 68 28.89 -20.63 -9.67
N PHE A 69 29.25 -20.66 -8.39
CA PHE A 69 30.44 -21.38 -7.91
C PHE A 69 30.33 -22.88 -8.17
N ARG A 70 29.16 -23.49 -7.97
CA ARG A 70 28.93 -24.91 -8.32
C ARG A 70 29.12 -25.18 -9.81
N ARG A 71 28.63 -24.30 -10.70
CA ARG A 71 28.83 -24.41 -12.15
C ARG A 71 30.31 -24.26 -12.53
N ALA A 72 30.98 -23.23 -12.01
CA ALA A 72 32.40 -23.01 -12.25
C ALA A 72 33.27 -24.19 -11.76
N VAL A 73 32.90 -24.82 -10.65
CA VAL A 73 33.55 -26.05 -10.13
C VAL A 73 33.24 -27.27 -11.01
N ALA A 74 32.00 -27.40 -11.51
CA ALA A 74 31.63 -28.48 -12.43
C ALA A 74 32.38 -28.38 -13.77
N GLU A 75 32.59 -27.18 -14.29
CA GLU A 75 33.36 -26.91 -15.50
C GLU A 75 34.87 -27.12 -15.30
N THR A 76 35.42 -26.73 -14.13
CA THR A 76 36.84 -26.92 -13.80
C THR A 76 37.22 -28.35 -13.44
N ASN A 77 36.27 -29.23 -13.11
CA ASN A 77 36.52 -30.68 -13.00
C ASN A 77 37.00 -31.31 -14.33
N GLY A 78 36.92 -30.59 -15.46
CA GLY A 78 37.54 -30.97 -16.74
C GLY A 78 39.02 -30.56 -16.89
N SER A 79 39.57 -29.70 -16.03
CA SER A 79 40.96 -29.22 -16.12
C SER A 79 41.65 -29.22 -14.76
N LYS A 80 42.51 -30.23 -14.54
CA LYS A 80 43.28 -30.43 -13.29
C LYS A 80 44.22 -29.27 -12.92
N ASN A 81 44.44 -28.30 -13.81
CA ASN A 81 45.41 -27.22 -13.61
C ASN A 81 44.83 -25.95 -12.96
N ALA A 82 43.50 -25.80 -12.87
CA ALA A 82 42.87 -24.60 -12.30
C ALA A 82 42.69 -24.63 -10.77
N MET A 83 42.75 -25.81 -10.14
CA MET A 83 42.53 -25.96 -8.69
C MET A 83 43.77 -25.63 -7.82
N ASN A 84 44.96 -25.46 -8.41
CA ASN A 84 46.20 -25.19 -7.67
C ASN A 84 46.35 -23.72 -7.21
N ASN A 85 45.46 -22.82 -7.64
CA ASN A 85 45.51 -21.39 -7.28
C ASN A 85 44.62 -21.02 -6.08
N PHE A 86 43.92 -21.97 -5.45
CA PHE A 86 43.07 -21.72 -4.30
C PHE A 86 43.75 -22.17 -3.00
N SER A 87 43.56 -21.42 -1.90
CA SER A 87 44.08 -21.81 -0.59
C SER A 87 43.42 -23.11 -0.11
N ASP A 88 44.15 -23.90 0.68
CA ASP A 88 43.67 -25.18 1.25
C ASP A 88 42.37 -25.02 2.05
N GLU A 89 42.18 -23.87 2.71
CA GLU A 89 40.96 -23.55 3.45
C GLU A 89 39.76 -23.33 2.52
N THR A 90 39.97 -22.66 1.38
CA THR A 90 38.96 -22.48 0.33
C THR A 90 38.61 -23.81 -0.32
N LEU A 91 39.60 -24.66 -0.57
CA LEU A 91 39.41 -26.02 -1.11
C LEU A 91 38.62 -26.91 -0.15
N LYS A 92 38.84 -26.79 1.17
CA LYS A 92 38.12 -27.53 2.20
C LYS A 92 36.64 -27.11 2.28
N LEU A 93 36.39 -25.79 2.26
CA LEU A 93 35.05 -25.19 2.21
C LEU A 93 34.31 -25.57 0.91
N LEU A 94 35.02 -25.56 -0.22
CA LEU A 94 34.52 -26.01 -1.52
C LEU A 94 34.13 -27.49 -1.49
N LYS A 95 34.98 -28.33 -0.89
CA LYS A 95 34.71 -29.77 -0.76
C LYS A 95 33.51 -30.02 0.14
N GLU A 96 33.31 -29.23 1.19
CA GLU A 96 32.18 -29.34 2.12
C GLU A 96 30.85 -28.82 1.52
N LEU A 97 30.91 -27.76 0.71
CA LEU A 97 29.76 -27.19 -0.03
C LEU A 97 29.33 -28.06 -1.21
N THR A 98 30.28 -28.74 -1.86
CA THR A 98 30.04 -29.65 -2.99
C THR A 98 29.84 -31.10 -2.57
N SER A 99 30.28 -31.53 -1.37
CA SER A 99 30.01 -32.88 -0.84
C SER A 99 28.60 -33.03 -0.29
N ARG A 100 27.85 -31.93 -0.10
CA ARG A 100 26.40 -31.97 0.13
C ARG A 100 25.65 -32.25 -1.18
N LYS A 101 26.04 -33.34 -1.86
CA LYS A 101 25.31 -33.93 -2.99
C LYS A 101 24.16 -34.77 -2.44
N SER A 102 22.96 -34.21 -2.43
CA SER A 102 21.76 -35.06 -2.42
C SER A 102 20.51 -34.38 -2.99
N LEU A 103 20.44 -33.04 -2.99
CA LEU A 103 19.24 -32.31 -3.37
C LEU A 103 19.47 -31.45 -4.62
N GLN A 104 18.74 -31.75 -5.70
CA GLN A 104 18.50 -30.81 -6.78
C GLN A 104 17.39 -29.86 -6.34
N VAL A 105 17.71 -28.58 -6.17
CA VAL A 105 16.72 -27.56 -5.80
C VAL A 105 15.98 -27.11 -7.06
N PRO A 106 14.64 -27.10 -7.07
CA PRO A 106 13.87 -26.54 -8.18
C PRO A 106 14.32 -25.11 -8.48
N ASN A 107 14.47 -24.78 -9.76
CA ASN A 107 14.80 -23.44 -10.21
C ASN A 107 14.13 -23.17 -11.56
N ILE A 108 14.27 -21.95 -12.08
CA ILE A 108 13.68 -21.55 -13.37
C ILE A 108 14.02 -22.50 -14.52
N TYR A 109 15.20 -23.12 -14.52
CA TYR A 109 15.66 -24.04 -15.56
C TYR A 109 14.91 -25.37 -15.55
N TYR A 110 14.25 -25.74 -14.45
CA TYR A 110 13.36 -26.90 -14.42
C TYR A 110 12.11 -26.65 -15.27
N HIS A 111 11.54 -25.45 -15.19
CA HIS A 111 10.33 -25.07 -15.95
C HIS A 111 10.64 -24.61 -17.37
N LEU A 112 11.83 -24.03 -17.58
CA LEU A 112 12.30 -23.45 -18.83
C LEU A 112 13.72 -23.96 -19.16
N PRO A 113 13.90 -25.25 -19.46
CA PRO A 113 15.22 -25.86 -19.67
C PRO A 113 15.96 -25.30 -20.89
N HIS A 114 15.25 -24.72 -21.87
CA HIS A 114 15.86 -24.08 -23.03
C HIS A 114 16.72 -22.87 -22.66
N LEU A 115 16.49 -22.24 -21.49
CA LEU A 115 17.32 -21.13 -21.01
C LEU A 115 18.77 -21.56 -20.73
N LEU A 116 19.03 -22.85 -20.49
CA LEU A 116 20.41 -23.36 -20.32
C LEU A 116 21.22 -23.30 -21.61
N LYS A 117 20.57 -23.16 -22.76
CA LYS A 117 21.24 -23.12 -24.06
C LYS A 117 21.88 -21.76 -24.35
N ASN A 118 21.46 -20.69 -23.65
CA ASN A 118 21.91 -19.33 -23.89
C ASN A 118 22.05 -18.59 -22.55
N GLU A 119 23.28 -18.24 -22.18
CA GLU A 119 23.57 -17.57 -20.89
C GLU A 119 22.86 -16.20 -20.75
N GLY A 120 22.64 -15.51 -21.86
CA GLY A 120 21.95 -14.21 -21.91
C GLY A 120 20.43 -14.28 -21.86
N SER A 121 19.78 -15.47 -21.79
CA SER A 121 18.32 -15.57 -21.89
C SER A 121 17.53 -14.88 -20.77
N LEU A 122 18.17 -14.55 -19.65
CA LEU A 122 17.56 -13.84 -18.52
C LEU A 122 18.04 -12.39 -18.39
N GLN A 123 18.83 -11.91 -19.34
CA GLN A 123 19.25 -10.52 -19.41
C GLN A 123 18.43 -9.79 -20.48
N PRO A 124 17.94 -8.57 -20.22
CA PRO A 124 17.26 -7.79 -21.25
C PRO A 124 18.14 -7.61 -22.50
N SER A 125 17.57 -7.81 -23.68
CA SER A 125 18.25 -7.52 -24.96
C SER A 125 18.37 -6.03 -25.21
N VAL A 126 17.40 -5.26 -24.70
CA VAL A 126 17.40 -3.80 -24.66
C VAL A 126 17.11 -3.38 -23.23
N GLN A 127 17.89 -2.43 -22.73
CA GLN A 127 17.71 -1.83 -21.42
C GLN A 127 18.09 -0.35 -21.50
N VAL A 128 17.13 0.53 -21.26
CA VAL A 128 17.28 1.98 -21.26
C VAL A 128 16.81 2.52 -19.92
N GLY A 129 17.59 3.42 -19.33
CA GLY A 129 17.32 4.04 -18.03
C GLY A 129 18.45 3.84 -17.02
N LEU A 130 18.34 4.49 -15.86
CA LEU A 130 19.42 4.57 -14.87
C LEU A 130 19.48 3.39 -13.87
N GLY A 131 18.56 2.42 -13.97
CA GLY A 131 18.56 1.26 -13.08
C GLY A 131 18.26 1.62 -11.62
N ARG A 132 17.37 2.60 -11.39
CA ARG A 132 17.07 3.10 -10.03
C ARG A 132 16.49 1.99 -9.15
N THR A 133 16.88 2.00 -7.88
CA THR A 133 16.44 1.07 -6.83
C THR A 133 16.18 1.81 -5.52
N GLY A 134 15.56 1.13 -4.55
CA GLY A 134 15.29 1.68 -3.22
C GLY A 134 14.05 2.58 -3.16
N VAL A 135 13.13 2.45 -4.12
CA VAL A 135 11.86 3.18 -4.16
C VAL A 135 10.77 2.45 -3.38
N SER A 136 9.71 3.15 -2.98
CA SER A 136 8.56 2.50 -2.33
C SER A 136 7.80 1.58 -3.29
N ILE A 137 7.50 2.05 -4.50
CA ILE A 137 6.63 1.32 -5.45
C ILE A 137 7.28 1.22 -6.83
N VAL A 138 7.30 0.01 -7.40
CA VAL A 138 7.69 -0.25 -8.79
C VAL A 138 6.44 -0.56 -9.60
N MET A 139 6.23 0.19 -10.69
CA MET A 139 5.09 0.03 -11.59
C MET A 139 5.53 -0.72 -12.85
N GLY A 140 5.05 -1.95 -13.02
CA GLY A 140 5.33 -2.73 -14.22
C GLY A 140 4.30 -2.48 -15.32
N ILE A 141 4.74 -2.03 -16.50
CA ILE A 141 3.88 -1.66 -17.63
C ILE A 141 4.30 -2.48 -18.87
N PRO A 142 3.67 -3.62 -19.12
CA PRO A 142 3.94 -4.45 -20.29
C PRO A 142 3.23 -3.88 -21.51
N THR A 143 3.91 -3.85 -22.65
CA THR A 143 3.39 -3.42 -23.94
C THR A 143 3.76 -4.43 -25.03
N VAL A 144 2.86 -4.64 -25.99
CA VAL A 144 3.05 -5.53 -27.13
C VAL A 144 2.56 -4.86 -28.41
N LYS A 145 3.04 -5.32 -29.56
CA LYS A 145 2.71 -4.73 -30.85
C LYS A 145 1.23 -4.92 -31.18
N ARG A 146 0.47 -3.82 -31.17
CA ARG A 146 -0.92 -3.78 -31.65
C ARG A 146 -0.97 -3.39 -33.13
N LYS A 147 -1.92 -3.97 -33.88
CA LYS A 147 -2.11 -3.66 -35.31
C LYS A 147 -2.74 -2.29 -35.57
N VAL A 148 -3.54 -1.78 -34.63
CA VAL A 148 -4.42 -0.62 -34.85
C VAL A 148 -3.90 0.65 -34.19
N LYS A 149 -3.69 0.62 -32.88
CA LYS A 149 -3.27 1.78 -32.09
C LYS A 149 -2.40 1.34 -30.91
N SER A 150 -1.37 2.11 -30.58
CA SER A 150 -0.65 2.02 -29.31
C SER A 150 -1.27 2.98 -28.30
N TYR A 151 -1.42 2.54 -27.05
CA TYR A 151 -1.95 3.33 -25.93
C TYR A 151 -0.86 3.73 -24.93
N LEU A 152 0.37 3.22 -25.12
CA LEU A 152 1.46 3.33 -24.15
C LEU A 152 1.77 4.78 -23.76
N THR A 153 1.92 5.66 -24.75
CA THR A 153 2.23 7.09 -24.51
C THR A 153 1.15 7.78 -23.70
N GLU A 154 -0.12 7.48 -23.99
CA GLU A 154 -1.28 8.06 -23.29
C GLU A 154 -1.35 7.57 -21.83
N THR A 155 -1.05 6.28 -21.62
CA THR A 155 -0.93 5.69 -20.28
C THR A 155 0.20 6.30 -19.47
N LEU A 156 1.39 6.47 -20.07
CA LEU A 156 2.54 7.08 -19.39
C LEU A 156 2.28 8.53 -19.00
N HIS A 157 1.74 9.36 -19.90
CA HIS A 157 1.30 10.72 -19.56
C HIS A 157 0.30 10.70 -18.39
N SER A 158 -0.72 9.83 -18.46
CA SER A 158 -1.72 9.71 -17.40
C SER A 158 -1.12 9.38 -16.04
N LEU A 159 -0.10 8.52 -15.99
CA LEU A 159 0.61 8.11 -14.78
C LEU A 159 1.56 9.19 -14.26
N ILE A 160 2.36 9.80 -15.14
CA ILE A 160 3.46 10.71 -14.79
C ILE A 160 2.94 12.09 -14.41
N ASP A 161 1.92 12.60 -15.11
CA ASP A 161 1.36 13.94 -14.89
C ASP A 161 0.63 14.07 -13.54
N LYS A 162 0.24 12.93 -12.95
CA LYS A 162 -0.48 12.86 -11.67
C LYS A 162 0.41 12.51 -10.49
N LEU A 163 1.74 12.55 -10.68
CA LEU A 163 2.73 12.42 -9.61
C LEU A 163 3.27 13.79 -9.22
N SER A 164 3.36 14.02 -7.91
CA SER A 164 4.13 15.13 -7.35
C SER A 164 5.64 14.89 -7.52
N PRO A 165 6.48 15.94 -7.40
CA PRO A 165 7.93 15.79 -7.51
C PRO A 165 8.54 14.80 -6.51
N GLU A 166 8.01 14.74 -5.29
CA GLU A 166 8.45 13.78 -4.26
C GLU A 166 8.08 12.34 -4.63
N GLU A 167 6.87 12.13 -5.15
CA GLU A 167 6.40 10.81 -5.58
C GLU A 167 7.19 10.31 -6.80
N LYS A 168 7.60 11.20 -7.72
CA LYS A 168 8.49 10.85 -8.85
C LYS A 168 9.86 10.34 -8.39
N LEU A 169 10.34 10.74 -7.21
CA LEU A 169 11.59 10.21 -6.62
C LEU A 169 11.39 8.85 -5.94
N ASP A 170 10.16 8.51 -5.57
CA ASP A 170 9.81 7.36 -4.74
C ASP A 170 9.08 6.24 -5.52
N CYS A 171 9.13 6.27 -6.85
CA CYS A 171 8.57 5.23 -7.69
C CYS A 171 9.37 4.97 -8.96
N VAL A 172 9.44 3.75 -9.48
CA VAL A 172 10.03 3.48 -10.82
C VAL A 172 8.98 2.86 -11.72
N MET A 173 8.85 3.36 -12.94
CA MET A 173 8.02 2.77 -13.99
C MET A 173 8.89 1.93 -14.92
N VAL A 174 8.66 0.63 -14.96
CA VAL A 174 9.37 -0.30 -15.86
C VAL A 174 8.44 -0.64 -17.02
N VAL A 175 8.74 -0.07 -18.18
CA VAL A 175 8.07 -0.38 -19.44
C VAL A 175 8.73 -1.62 -20.04
N PHE A 176 7.97 -2.71 -20.15
CA PHE A 176 8.43 -3.95 -20.76
C PHE A 176 7.84 -4.11 -22.15
N ILE A 177 8.70 -4.03 -23.17
CA ILE A 177 8.32 -4.28 -24.56
C ILE A 177 8.40 -5.80 -24.80
N GLY A 178 7.25 -6.46 -24.79
CA GLY A 178 7.12 -7.90 -25.00
C GLY A 178 7.33 -8.35 -26.44
N GLU A 179 8.28 -7.78 -27.16
CA GLU A 179 8.59 -8.12 -28.56
C GLU A 179 10.07 -8.52 -28.69
N THR A 180 10.35 -9.37 -29.67
CA THR A 180 11.71 -9.86 -29.95
C THR A 180 12.31 -9.29 -31.24
N ASP A 181 11.49 -8.60 -32.04
CA ASP A 181 11.89 -7.88 -33.25
C ASP A 181 12.61 -6.58 -32.84
N LEU A 182 13.93 -6.57 -32.96
CA LEU A 182 14.77 -5.45 -32.51
C LEU A 182 14.47 -4.15 -33.26
N ASP A 183 14.08 -4.21 -34.53
CA ASP A 183 13.74 -2.99 -35.28
C ASP A 183 12.48 -2.34 -34.70
N TYR A 184 11.46 -3.15 -34.38
CA TYR A 184 10.27 -2.67 -33.70
C TYR A 184 10.57 -2.17 -32.29
N VAL A 185 11.33 -2.94 -31.50
CA VAL A 185 11.71 -2.55 -30.13
C VAL A 185 12.43 -1.19 -30.14
N ASN A 186 13.45 -1.03 -30.99
CA ASN A 186 14.21 0.22 -31.10
C ASN A 186 13.32 1.39 -31.58
N SER A 187 12.32 1.13 -32.44
CA SER A 187 11.37 2.16 -32.86
C SER A 187 10.50 2.67 -31.70
N VAL A 188 10.08 1.77 -30.81
CA VAL A 188 9.31 2.12 -29.61
C VAL A 188 10.20 2.86 -28.61
N VAL A 189 11.43 2.37 -28.39
CA VAL A 189 12.43 3.04 -27.53
C VAL A 189 12.69 4.46 -28.01
N ALA A 190 12.99 4.66 -29.30
CA ALA A 190 13.25 5.98 -29.86
C ALA A 190 12.03 6.91 -29.71
N SER A 191 10.81 6.39 -29.83
CA SER A 191 9.60 7.17 -29.58
C SER A 191 9.46 7.57 -28.11
N LEU A 192 9.81 6.69 -27.17
CA LEU A 192 9.76 6.98 -25.74
C LEU A 192 10.88 7.94 -25.31
N GLU A 193 12.08 7.81 -25.87
CA GLU A 193 13.19 8.74 -25.63
C GLU A 193 12.86 10.14 -26.14
N LYS A 194 12.16 10.25 -27.29
CA LYS A 194 11.72 11.53 -27.81
C LYS A 194 10.71 12.23 -26.90
N GLU A 195 9.74 11.49 -26.37
CA GLU A 195 8.62 12.06 -25.61
C GLU A 195 8.94 12.22 -24.10
N PHE A 196 9.66 11.25 -23.50
CA PHE A 196 9.90 11.11 -22.06
C PHE A 196 11.39 11.16 -21.71
N SER A 197 12.19 11.89 -22.49
CA SER A 197 13.65 12.03 -22.25
C SER A 197 13.97 12.46 -20.82
N THR A 198 13.20 13.38 -20.25
CA THR A 198 13.37 13.88 -18.88
C THR A 198 13.13 12.79 -17.83
N GLU A 199 12.11 11.97 -18.01
CA GLU A 199 11.73 10.91 -17.08
C GLU A 199 12.67 9.71 -17.18
N ILE A 200 13.16 9.39 -18.38
CA ILE A 200 14.18 8.36 -18.59
C ILE A 200 15.51 8.80 -17.97
N ASN A 201 15.95 10.03 -18.23
CA ASN A 201 17.21 10.57 -17.72
C ASN A 201 17.19 10.82 -16.20
N SER A 202 16.02 10.98 -15.58
CA SER A 202 15.89 11.05 -14.12
C SER A 202 15.80 9.67 -13.45
N GLY A 203 15.70 8.59 -14.23
CA GLY A 203 15.51 7.23 -13.72
C GLY A 203 14.09 6.94 -13.22
N LEU A 204 13.11 7.78 -13.58
CA LEU A 204 11.69 7.52 -13.33
C LEU A 204 11.15 6.43 -14.25
N VAL A 205 11.49 6.49 -15.53
CA VAL A 205 11.07 5.51 -16.55
C VAL A 205 12.27 4.68 -16.96
N GLU A 206 12.09 3.36 -16.96
CA GLU A 206 13.02 2.39 -17.53
C GLU A 206 12.32 1.60 -18.62
N VAL A 207 13.03 1.29 -19.70
CA VAL A 207 12.50 0.51 -20.83
C VAL A 207 13.34 -0.75 -20.98
N ILE A 208 12.68 -1.91 -21.00
CA ILE A 208 13.34 -3.20 -21.19
C ILE A 208 12.65 -4.03 -22.28
N ALA A 209 13.41 -4.88 -22.95
CA ALA A 209 12.88 -5.92 -23.84
C ALA A 209 13.59 -7.26 -23.58
N PRO A 210 12.87 -8.39 -23.69
CA PRO A 210 13.46 -9.71 -23.49
C PRO A 210 14.23 -10.16 -24.75
N PRO A 211 15.26 -11.01 -24.60
CA PRO A 211 15.90 -11.66 -25.72
C PRO A 211 14.98 -12.74 -26.31
N ALA A 212 15.09 -13.02 -27.62
CA ALA A 212 14.31 -14.08 -28.26
C ALA A 212 14.51 -15.45 -27.59
N SER A 213 15.72 -15.69 -27.07
CA SER A 213 16.10 -16.92 -26.37
C SER A 213 15.44 -17.11 -25.01
N TYR A 214 14.72 -16.09 -24.48
CA TYR A 214 13.92 -16.22 -23.27
C TYR A 214 12.69 -17.10 -23.50
N TYR A 215 12.04 -16.98 -24.66
CA TYR A 215 10.80 -17.69 -24.93
C TYR A 215 11.06 -19.14 -25.36
N PRO A 216 10.29 -20.12 -24.85
CA PRO A 216 10.30 -21.47 -25.39
C PRO A 216 9.63 -21.51 -26.76
N ASP A 217 9.69 -22.66 -27.43
CA ASP A 217 8.85 -22.93 -28.60
C ASP A 217 7.36 -22.92 -28.20
N LEU A 218 6.61 -21.96 -28.75
CA LEU A 218 5.18 -21.76 -28.50
C LEU A 218 4.29 -22.30 -29.64
N THR A 219 4.85 -23.03 -30.61
CA THR A 219 4.09 -23.56 -31.75
C THR A 219 3.27 -24.80 -31.40
N ASN A 220 3.78 -25.64 -30.50
CA ASN A 220 3.22 -26.93 -30.14
C ASN A 220 2.47 -26.92 -28.79
N LEU A 221 1.65 -25.88 -28.56
CA LEU A 221 0.85 -25.75 -27.34
C LEU A 221 -0.46 -26.54 -27.44
N LYS A 222 -0.87 -27.16 -26.34
CA LYS A 222 -2.14 -27.87 -26.22
C LYS A 222 -3.30 -26.87 -26.12
N GLU A 223 -4.33 -27.06 -26.94
CA GLU A 223 -5.57 -26.30 -26.83
C GLU A 223 -6.33 -26.66 -25.56
N THR A 224 -6.79 -25.64 -24.83
CA THR A 224 -7.57 -25.79 -23.60
C THR A 224 -8.69 -24.76 -23.54
N PHE A 225 -9.74 -25.03 -22.77
CA PHE A 225 -10.90 -24.15 -22.56
C PHE A 225 -11.67 -23.74 -23.83
N GLY A 226 -11.50 -24.47 -24.94
CA GLY A 226 -12.08 -24.11 -26.23
C GLY A 226 -11.40 -22.90 -26.90
N ASP A 227 -10.23 -22.49 -26.42
CA ASP A 227 -9.44 -21.42 -27.01
C ASP A 227 -8.76 -21.89 -28.31
N SER A 228 -8.68 -21.00 -29.31
CA SER A 228 -7.87 -21.24 -30.51
C SER A 228 -6.38 -21.30 -30.18
N LYS A 229 -5.56 -21.90 -31.06
CA LYS A 229 -4.09 -21.93 -30.89
C LYS A 229 -3.50 -20.54 -30.71
N GLU A 230 -4.00 -19.55 -31.44
CA GLU A 230 -3.54 -18.16 -31.33
C GLU A 230 -3.80 -17.60 -29.94
N ARG A 231 -4.99 -17.86 -29.38
CA ARG A 231 -5.36 -17.42 -28.04
C ARG A 231 -4.54 -18.14 -26.97
N VAL A 232 -4.31 -19.44 -27.12
CA VAL A 232 -3.45 -20.23 -26.22
C VAL A 232 -2.02 -19.73 -26.24
N ARG A 233 -1.46 -19.48 -27.43
CA ARG A 233 -0.13 -18.88 -27.60
C ARG A 233 -0.06 -17.50 -26.96
N TRP A 234 -1.06 -16.66 -27.19
CA TRP A 234 -1.15 -15.32 -26.63
C TRP A 234 -1.14 -15.34 -25.09
N ARG A 235 -2.02 -16.12 -24.44
CA ARG A 235 -2.07 -16.20 -22.96
C ARG A 235 -0.82 -16.84 -22.36
N THR A 236 -0.22 -17.82 -23.05
CA THR A 236 1.02 -18.47 -22.61
C THR A 236 2.20 -17.51 -22.66
N LYS A 237 2.31 -16.72 -23.73
CA LYS A 237 3.32 -15.68 -23.86
C LYS A 237 3.12 -14.59 -22.80
N GLN A 238 1.89 -14.13 -22.58
CA GLN A 238 1.58 -13.11 -21.58
C GLN A 238 2.03 -13.51 -20.16
N ASN A 239 1.84 -14.78 -19.78
CA ASN A 239 2.35 -15.29 -18.51
C ASN A 239 3.88 -15.13 -18.39
N LEU A 240 4.62 -15.46 -19.45
CA LEU A 240 6.08 -15.33 -19.49
C LEU A 240 6.54 -13.87 -19.51
N ASP A 241 5.81 -13.00 -20.21
CA ASP A 241 6.05 -11.55 -20.26
C ASP A 241 5.98 -10.95 -18.84
N TYR A 242 4.90 -11.27 -18.11
CA TYR A 242 4.71 -10.81 -16.74
C TYR A 242 5.77 -11.37 -15.78
N CYS A 243 6.16 -12.63 -15.93
CA CYS A 243 7.25 -13.19 -15.14
C CYS A 243 8.57 -12.45 -15.37
N PHE A 244 8.93 -12.14 -16.63
CA PHE A 244 10.17 -11.42 -16.94
C PHE A 244 10.18 -10.04 -16.28
N LEU A 245 9.09 -9.29 -16.47
CA LEU A 245 8.92 -7.96 -15.89
C LEU A 245 8.98 -7.99 -14.36
N MET A 246 8.26 -8.91 -13.72
CA MET A 246 8.26 -9.08 -12.26
C MET A 246 9.65 -9.43 -11.73
N MET A 247 10.36 -10.37 -12.36
CA MET A 247 11.72 -10.74 -11.96
C MET A 247 12.69 -9.56 -12.07
N TYR A 248 12.60 -8.77 -13.14
CA TYR A 248 13.43 -7.57 -13.31
C TYR A 248 13.10 -6.50 -12.25
N ALA A 249 11.81 -6.29 -11.96
CA ALA A 249 11.32 -5.27 -11.04
C ALA A 249 11.54 -5.61 -9.56
N GLN A 250 11.66 -6.90 -9.21
CA GLN A 250 11.64 -7.41 -7.83
C GLN A 250 12.61 -6.68 -6.90
N LYS A 251 13.82 -6.36 -7.36
CA LYS A 251 14.87 -5.75 -6.53
C LYS A 251 14.80 -4.22 -6.43
N LYS A 252 13.86 -3.58 -7.13
CA LYS A 252 13.86 -2.12 -7.30
C LYS A 252 13.12 -1.39 -6.19
N GLY A 253 12.13 -2.00 -5.54
CA GLY A 253 11.36 -1.33 -4.50
C GLY A 253 10.70 -2.26 -3.51
N VAL A 254 9.99 -1.69 -2.55
CA VAL A 254 9.33 -2.44 -1.46
C VAL A 254 8.09 -3.18 -1.98
N TYR A 255 7.36 -2.55 -2.88
CA TYR A 255 6.18 -3.12 -3.52
C TYR A 255 6.29 -3.08 -5.04
N TYR A 256 5.66 -4.06 -5.68
CA TYR A 256 5.46 -4.13 -7.11
C TYR A 256 3.97 -4.01 -7.43
N ILE A 257 3.60 -3.15 -8.37
CA ILE A 257 2.23 -3.07 -8.91
C ILE A 257 2.23 -3.39 -10.39
N GLN A 258 1.42 -4.37 -10.79
CA GLN A 258 1.20 -4.73 -12.17
C GLN A 258 0.17 -3.79 -12.81
N LEU A 259 0.54 -3.17 -13.92
CA LEU A 259 -0.32 -2.33 -14.75
C LEU A 259 -0.41 -2.91 -16.17
N GLU A 260 -1.19 -2.24 -17.02
CA GLU A 260 -1.28 -2.47 -18.47
C GLU A 260 -0.99 -1.16 -19.21
N ASP A 261 -0.69 -1.23 -20.50
CA ASP A 261 -0.31 -0.06 -21.31
C ASP A 261 -1.50 0.72 -21.90
N ASP A 262 -2.73 0.37 -21.54
CA ASP A 262 -3.97 0.99 -22.03
C ASP A 262 -4.92 1.40 -20.90
N ILE A 263 -4.38 2.14 -19.92
CA ILE A 263 -5.09 2.59 -18.72
C ILE A 263 -5.04 4.11 -18.52
N VAL A 264 -6.01 4.62 -17.77
CA VAL A 264 -5.98 5.97 -17.19
C VAL A 264 -6.14 5.90 -15.68
N VAL A 265 -5.52 6.86 -14.97
CA VAL A 265 -5.45 6.86 -13.50
C VAL A 265 -6.10 8.09 -12.89
N LYS A 266 -6.61 7.93 -11.66
CA LYS A 266 -7.12 9.04 -10.84
C LYS A 266 -6.01 9.97 -10.34
N GLN A 267 -6.38 11.19 -9.98
CA GLN A 267 -5.50 12.08 -9.23
C GLN A 267 -5.13 11.47 -7.87
N ASN A 268 -3.92 11.76 -7.39
CA ASN A 268 -3.39 11.26 -6.11
C ASN A 268 -3.37 9.73 -5.98
N TYR A 269 -3.35 8.99 -7.09
CA TYR A 269 -3.36 7.53 -7.06
C TYR A 269 -2.16 6.97 -6.27
N PHE A 270 -0.97 7.55 -6.44
CA PHE A 270 0.24 7.08 -5.80
C PHE A 270 0.18 7.16 -4.28
N SER A 271 -0.05 8.35 -3.73
CA SER A 271 -0.23 8.55 -2.30
C SER A 271 -1.37 7.71 -1.74
N THR A 272 -2.47 7.54 -2.47
CA THR A 272 -3.58 6.65 -2.07
C THR A 272 -3.12 5.19 -1.95
N ILE A 273 -2.42 4.67 -2.96
CA ILE A 273 -1.88 3.29 -2.96
C ILE A 273 -0.89 3.10 -1.81
N LYS A 274 0.06 4.03 -1.68
CA LYS A 274 1.12 3.96 -0.66
C LYS A 274 0.53 3.99 0.75
N ASN A 275 -0.39 4.91 1.02
CA ASN A 275 -1.03 5.02 2.34
C ASN A 275 -1.86 3.77 2.66
N PHE A 276 -2.61 3.24 1.69
CA PHE A 276 -3.39 2.02 1.87
C PHE A 276 -2.51 0.81 2.20
N ALA A 277 -1.39 0.64 1.50
CA ALA A 277 -0.43 -0.43 1.79
C ALA A 277 0.25 -0.27 3.15
N LEU A 278 0.52 0.97 3.58
CA LEU A 278 1.10 1.27 4.89
C LEU A 278 0.11 1.02 6.04
N GLN A 279 -1.18 1.34 5.86
CA GLN A 279 -2.24 1.03 6.82
C GLN A 279 -2.32 -0.48 7.06
N LEU A 280 -2.30 -1.27 5.98
CA LEU A 280 -2.35 -2.73 6.04
C LEU A 280 -1.01 -3.39 6.37
N ALA A 281 0.02 -2.64 6.79
CA ALA A 281 1.35 -3.21 6.99
C ALA A 281 1.46 -4.15 8.20
N SER A 282 0.48 -4.20 9.10
CA SER A 282 0.38 -5.20 10.18
C SER A 282 -0.46 -6.43 9.80
N GLU A 283 -1.24 -6.33 8.71
CA GLU A 283 -2.13 -7.40 8.28
C GLU A 283 -1.37 -8.40 7.39
N ASP A 284 -1.80 -9.65 7.44
CA ASP A 284 -1.33 -10.70 6.53
C ASP A 284 -2.14 -10.65 5.23
N TRP A 285 -1.63 -9.93 4.23
CA TRP A 285 -2.22 -9.82 2.90
C TRP A 285 -1.24 -10.26 1.83
N MET A 286 -1.76 -10.80 0.73
CA MET A 286 -0.97 -11.25 -0.41
C MET A 286 -1.13 -10.37 -1.64
N ILE A 287 -2.34 -9.84 -1.88
CA ILE A 287 -2.66 -9.04 -3.06
C ILE A 287 -3.49 -7.83 -2.63
N LEU A 288 -3.02 -6.63 -2.94
CA LEU A 288 -3.85 -5.43 -2.89
C LEU A 288 -4.38 -5.10 -4.28
N GLU A 289 -5.69 -4.87 -4.40
CA GLU A 289 -6.35 -4.59 -5.67
C GLU A 289 -6.83 -3.14 -5.75
N PHE A 290 -6.44 -2.44 -6.81
CA PHE A 290 -6.86 -1.07 -7.10
C PHE A 290 -7.71 -0.96 -8.38
N SER A 291 -8.04 -2.10 -9.00
CA SER A 291 -9.04 -2.24 -10.07
C SER A 291 -9.67 -3.64 -10.02
N GLN A 292 -10.94 -3.73 -10.43
CA GLN A 292 -11.65 -5.01 -10.64
C GLN A 292 -11.20 -5.74 -11.91
N LEU A 293 -10.59 -5.02 -12.85
CA LEU A 293 -10.40 -5.51 -14.21
C LEU A 293 -9.12 -6.33 -14.29
N GLY A 294 -9.29 -7.65 -14.46
CA GLY A 294 -8.20 -8.59 -14.77
C GLY A 294 -6.99 -8.38 -13.88
N PHE A 295 -5.82 -8.22 -14.50
CA PHE A 295 -4.55 -8.12 -13.80
C PHE A 295 -4.07 -6.69 -13.53
N ILE A 296 -4.90 -5.70 -13.88
CA ILE A 296 -4.60 -4.27 -13.67
C ILE A 296 -4.65 -3.95 -12.18
N GLY A 297 -3.67 -3.16 -11.73
CA GLY A 297 -3.65 -2.58 -10.39
C GLY A 297 -3.53 -3.64 -9.29
N LYS A 298 -2.87 -4.76 -9.58
CA LYS A 298 -2.56 -5.79 -8.57
C LYS A 298 -1.19 -5.52 -7.98
N MET A 299 -1.16 -5.26 -6.69
CA MET A 299 0.03 -4.92 -5.94
C MET A 299 0.44 -6.07 -5.03
N PHE A 300 1.75 -6.28 -4.96
CA PHE A 300 2.39 -7.36 -4.23
C PHE A 300 3.57 -6.81 -3.42
N GLN A 301 3.93 -7.48 -2.33
CA GLN A 301 5.20 -7.25 -1.69
C GLN A 301 6.31 -7.83 -2.57
N SER A 302 7.42 -7.09 -2.73
CA SER A 302 8.53 -7.56 -3.58
C SER A 302 9.11 -8.92 -3.17
N PRO A 303 9.21 -9.29 -1.88
CA PRO A 303 9.60 -10.64 -1.49
C PRO A 303 8.68 -11.75 -2.01
N ASP A 304 7.37 -11.51 -2.07
CA ASP A 304 6.37 -12.50 -2.49
C ASP A 304 6.38 -12.73 -4.01
N ILE A 305 6.99 -11.83 -4.78
CA ILE A 305 7.12 -11.95 -6.24
C ILE A 305 7.76 -13.27 -6.65
N THR A 306 8.75 -13.78 -5.90
CA THR A 306 9.39 -15.06 -6.24
C THR A 306 8.38 -16.21 -6.24
N LEU A 307 7.56 -16.31 -5.20
CA LEU A 307 6.52 -17.35 -5.10
C LEU A 307 5.51 -17.23 -6.25
N ILE A 308 5.10 -16.00 -6.57
CA ILE A 308 4.13 -15.74 -7.64
C ILE A 308 4.71 -16.15 -8.99
N VAL A 309 5.94 -15.73 -9.30
CA VAL A 309 6.64 -16.07 -10.55
C VAL A 309 6.85 -17.57 -10.67
N GLU A 310 7.30 -18.25 -9.61
CA GLU A 310 7.47 -19.71 -9.62
C GLU A 310 6.15 -20.44 -9.88
N PHE A 311 5.06 -20.00 -9.24
CA PHE A 311 3.74 -20.57 -9.48
C PHE A 311 3.29 -20.37 -10.93
N ILE A 312 3.53 -19.19 -11.50
CA ILE A 312 3.20 -18.94 -12.90
C ILE A 312 4.06 -19.82 -13.81
N PHE A 313 5.35 -19.99 -13.56
CA PHE A 313 6.21 -20.89 -14.33
C PHE A 313 5.81 -22.36 -14.24
N MET A 314 5.20 -22.80 -13.14
CA MET A 314 4.64 -24.16 -13.07
C MET A 314 3.49 -24.37 -14.05
N PHE A 315 2.69 -23.34 -14.32
CA PHE A 315 1.41 -23.48 -15.03
C PHE A 315 1.21 -22.51 -16.21
N TYR A 316 2.27 -21.89 -16.73
CA TYR A 316 2.19 -20.83 -17.75
C TYR A 316 1.51 -21.27 -19.05
N LYS A 317 1.57 -22.57 -19.39
CA LYS A 317 0.88 -23.17 -20.55
C LYS A 317 -0.59 -23.46 -20.28
N GLU A 318 -0.95 -23.68 -19.02
CA GLU A 318 -2.23 -24.29 -18.65
C GLU A 318 -3.36 -23.27 -18.55
N LYS A 319 -3.13 -22.12 -17.90
CA LYS A 319 -4.18 -21.12 -17.60
C LYS A 319 -3.68 -19.68 -17.83
N PRO A 320 -4.58 -18.72 -18.12
CA PRO A 320 -4.22 -17.31 -18.13
C PRO A 320 -3.88 -16.82 -16.70
N ILE A 321 -3.11 -15.74 -16.63
CA ILE A 321 -2.56 -15.19 -15.38
C ILE A 321 -3.60 -14.92 -14.30
N ASP A 322 -4.74 -14.32 -14.65
CA ASP A 322 -5.81 -13.95 -13.71
C ASP A 322 -6.29 -15.16 -12.93
N TRP A 323 -6.41 -16.29 -13.65
CA TRP A 323 -6.85 -17.54 -13.07
C TRP A 323 -5.74 -18.15 -12.22
N LEU A 324 -4.50 -18.11 -12.67
CA LEU A 324 -3.36 -18.61 -11.89
C LEU A 324 -3.27 -17.93 -10.53
N LEU A 325 -3.46 -16.62 -10.46
CA LEU A 325 -3.45 -15.88 -9.18
C LEU A 325 -4.59 -16.27 -8.26
N ASP A 326 -5.80 -16.44 -8.81
CA ASP A 326 -6.92 -16.94 -8.01
C ASP A 326 -6.66 -18.37 -7.50
N HIS A 327 -5.96 -19.20 -8.28
CA HIS A 327 -5.55 -20.54 -7.86
C HIS A 327 -4.47 -20.50 -6.77
N ILE A 328 -3.54 -19.53 -6.79
CA ILE A 328 -2.60 -19.33 -5.68
C ILE A 328 -3.37 -19.13 -4.38
N LEU A 329 -4.36 -18.22 -4.38
CA LEU A 329 -5.18 -17.97 -3.19
C LEU A 329 -5.99 -19.21 -2.81
N TRP A 330 -6.58 -19.91 -3.79
CA TRP A 330 -7.32 -21.15 -3.53
C TRP A 330 -6.47 -22.19 -2.81
N VAL A 331 -5.25 -22.44 -3.30
CA VAL A 331 -4.31 -23.40 -2.71
C VAL A 331 -3.87 -22.97 -1.31
N LYS A 332 -3.71 -21.67 -1.05
CA LYS A 332 -3.24 -21.17 0.25
C LYS A 332 -4.30 -21.22 1.35
N VAL A 333 -5.57 -20.95 1.04
CA VAL A 333 -6.58 -20.72 2.09
C VAL A 333 -7.91 -21.44 1.94
N CYS A 334 -8.21 -22.05 0.81
CA CYS A 334 -9.49 -22.73 0.63
C CYS A 334 -9.42 -24.17 1.15
N ASN A 335 -10.34 -24.49 2.08
CA ASN A 335 -10.52 -25.86 2.55
C ASN A 335 -11.47 -26.61 1.59
N PRO A 336 -11.04 -27.70 0.93
CA PRO A 336 -11.88 -28.48 0.02
C PRO A 336 -13.14 -29.09 0.65
N GLU A 337 -13.16 -29.27 1.97
CA GLU A 337 -14.29 -29.83 2.73
C GLU A 337 -15.36 -28.77 3.07
N LYS A 338 -15.11 -27.49 2.75
CA LYS A 338 -16.03 -26.38 3.04
C LYS A 338 -16.64 -25.82 1.76
N ASP A 339 -17.69 -25.02 1.95
CA ASP A 339 -18.42 -24.42 0.84
C ASP A 339 -17.66 -23.28 0.14
N ALA A 340 -18.15 -22.90 -1.04
CA ALA A 340 -17.55 -21.82 -1.83
C ALA A 340 -17.54 -20.48 -1.08
N LYS A 341 -18.57 -20.19 -0.28
CA LYS A 341 -18.65 -18.95 0.52
C LYS A 341 -17.54 -18.88 1.56
N HIS A 342 -17.19 -20.00 2.18
CA HIS A 342 -16.05 -20.05 3.09
C HIS A 342 -14.76 -19.72 2.33
N CYS A 343 -14.51 -20.37 1.20
CA CYS A 343 -13.34 -20.12 0.36
C CYS A 343 -13.25 -18.66 -0.08
N ASP A 344 -14.34 -18.07 -0.58
CA ASP A 344 -14.39 -16.67 -1.00
C ASP A 344 -14.06 -15.70 0.15
N ARG A 345 -14.56 -15.97 1.36
CA ARG A 345 -14.24 -15.18 2.56
C ARG A 345 -12.77 -15.30 2.95
N GLN A 346 -12.19 -16.49 2.87
CA GLN A 346 -10.76 -16.66 3.15
C GLN A 346 -9.90 -15.95 2.10
N LYS A 347 -10.26 -16.08 0.81
CA LYS A 347 -9.58 -15.36 -0.27
C LYS A 347 -9.66 -13.86 -0.08
N SER A 348 -10.80 -13.30 0.37
CA SER A 348 -10.94 -11.86 0.58
C SER A 348 -10.07 -11.30 1.72
N ASN A 349 -9.63 -12.14 2.66
CA ASN A 349 -8.70 -11.70 3.71
C ASN A 349 -7.29 -11.49 3.16
N LEU A 350 -6.85 -12.33 2.22
CA LEU A 350 -5.54 -12.20 1.57
C LEU A 350 -5.56 -11.27 0.34
N ARG A 351 -6.71 -11.14 -0.31
CA ARG A 351 -6.95 -10.29 -1.48
C ARG A 351 -7.81 -9.12 -1.10
N ILE A 352 -7.17 -8.08 -0.59
CA ILE A 352 -7.83 -6.89 -0.06
C ILE A 352 -7.97 -5.88 -1.19
N ARG A 353 -9.20 -5.41 -1.41
CA ARG A 353 -9.52 -4.51 -2.50
C ARG A 353 -9.78 -3.09 -1.99
N PHE A 354 -9.07 -2.13 -2.56
CA PHE A 354 -9.34 -0.71 -2.38
C PHE A 354 -10.55 -0.28 -3.22
N ARG A 355 -11.39 0.57 -2.63
CA ARG A 355 -12.56 1.18 -3.30
C ARG A 355 -12.57 2.68 -3.01
N PRO A 356 -12.80 3.53 -4.03
CA PRO A 356 -13.09 3.23 -5.43
C PRO A 356 -11.84 2.81 -6.23
N SER A 357 -12.03 2.17 -7.38
CA SER A 357 -10.93 1.79 -8.27
C SER A 357 -10.13 3.04 -8.71
N LEU A 358 -8.81 2.90 -8.77
CA LEU A 358 -7.88 3.99 -9.15
C LEU A 358 -7.46 3.95 -10.62
N PHE A 359 -7.70 2.81 -11.28
CA PHE A 359 -7.32 2.55 -12.66
C PHE A 359 -8.55 2.22 -13.51
N GLN A 360 -8.57 2.71 -14.75
CA GLN A 360 -9.59 2.42 -15.74
C GLN A 360 -8.95 2.01 -17.06
N HIS A 361 -9.34 0.86 -17.60
CA HIS A 361 -8.92 0.40 -18.92
C HIS A 361 -9.61 1.21 -20.03
N VAL A 362 -8.85 1.72 -20.99
CA VAL A 362 -9.33 2.54 -22.11
C VAL A 362 -9.02 1.93 -23.48
N GLY A 363 -8.33 0.78 -23.53
CA GLY A 363 -7.95 0.08 -24.75
C GLY A 363 -9.13 -0.51 -25.53
N LEU A 364 -9.65 0.20 -26.53
CA LEU A 364 -10.74 -0.32 -27.37
C LEU A 364 -10.30 -1.55 -28.20
N HIS A 365 -9.07 -1.54 -28.70
CA HIS A 365 -8.52 -2.60 -29.54
C HIS A 365 -7.50 -3.44 -28.76
N SER A 366 -7.82 -4.73 -28.61
CA SER A 366 -6.94 -5.68 -27.94
C SER A 366 -5.69 -5.99 -28.77
N SER A 367 -4.62 -6.42 -28.10
CA SER A 367 -3.46 -7.04 -28.74
C SER A 367 -3.79 -8.39 -29.39
N LEU A 368 -4.85 -9.08 -28.94
CA LEU A 368 -5.40 -10.22 -29.66
C LEU A 368 -6.21 -9.73 -30.87
N ALA A 369 -5.73 -10.07 -32.08
CA ALA A 369 -6.28 -9.56 -33.32
C ALA A 369 -7.80 -9.81 -33.45
N GLY A 370 -8.55 -8.76 -33.82
CA GLY A 370 -10.00 -8.81 -34.02
C GLY A 370 -10.85 -8.66 -32.75
N LYS A 371 -10.23 -8.65 -31.55
CA LYS A 371 -10.97 -8.49 -30.29
C LYS A 371 -11.15 -7.01 -29.92
N ILE A 372 -12.41 -6.57 -29.89
CA ILE A 372 -12.81 -5.24 -29.39
C ILE A 372 -13.17 -5.36 -27.91
N GLN A 373 -12.62 -4.48 -27.08
CA GLN A 373 -12.76 -4.53 -25.63
C GLN A 373 -13.34 -3.21 -25.10
N LYS A 374 -14.57 -3.24 -24.61
CA LYS A 374 -15.25 -2.09 -23.98
C LYS A 374 -15.41 -2.32 -22.47
N LEU A 375 -14.29 -2.53 -21.77
CA LEU A 375 -14.32 -2.74 -20.33
C LEU A 375 -14.45 -1.41 -19.61
N THR A 376 -15.37 -1.34 -18.66
CA THR A 376 -15.53 -0.22 -17.73
C THR A 376 -15.45 -0.76 -16.31
N ASP A 377 -14.62 -0.14 -15.47
CA ASP A 377 -14.54 -0.48 -14.06
C ASP A 377 -15.67 0.26 -13.34
N LYS A 378 -16.60 -0.53 -12.76
CA LYS A 378 -17.83 -0.01 -12.15
C LYS A 378 -17.58 0.96 -11.01
N ASP A 379 -16.44 0.84 -10.33
CA ASP A 379 -16.12 1.67 -9.18
C ASP A 379 -15.17 2.83 -9.53
N PHE A 380 -14.68 2.93 -10.78
CA PHE A 380 -13.74 3.99 -11.14
C PHE A 380 -14.36 5.39 -11.06
N LEU A 381 -15.60 5.58 -11.49
CA LEU A 381 -16.26 6.90 -11.39
C LEU A 381 -16.90 7.17 -10.03
N LYS A 382 -16.87 6.21 -9.11
CA LYS A 382 -17.48 6.39 -7.79
C LYS A 382 -16.64 7.33 -6.92
N PRO A 383 -17.29 8.21 -6.14
CA PRO A 383 -16.60 8.99 -5.12
C PRO A 383 -16.09 8.07 -4.00
N LEU A 384 -15.06 8.54 -3.28
CA LEU A 384 -14.70 7.93 -2.01
C LEU A 384 -15.89 8.05 -1.05
N LEU A 385 -16.25 6.94 -0.40
CA LEU A 385 -17.36 6.93 0.54
C LEU A 385 -16.97 7.59 1.87
N HIS A 386 -15.70 7.48 2.26
CA HIS A 386 -15.13 8.08 3.46
C HIS A 386 -14.10 9.16 3.15
N LYS A 387 -13.79 10.00 4.13
CA LYS A 387 -12.68 10.95 4.05
C LYS A 387 -11.50 10.45 4.85
N ILE A 388 -10.33 10.40 4.22
CA ILE A 388 -9.08 10.07 4.89
C ILE A 388 -8.73 11.21 5.86
N HIS A 389 -8.40 10.86 7.09
CA HIS A 389 -8.02 11.78 8.15
C HIS A 389 -7.14 11.09 9.19
N VAL A 390 -6.48 11.88 10.04
CA VAL A 390 -5.61 11.36 11.11
C VAL A 390 -6.07 11.99 12.41
N ASN A 391 -6.27 11.16 13.43
CA ASN A 391 -6.68 11.57 14.76
C ASN A 391 -5.62 11.21 15.81
N PRO A 392 -5.64 11.85 16.99
CA PRO A 392 -4.83 11.43 18.14
C PRO A 392 -5.17 10.00 18.56
N PRO A 393 -4.28 9.27 19.25
CA PRO A 393 -4.62 7.96 19.81
C PRO A 393 -5.78 8.03 20.81
N ALA A 394 -6.77 7.16 20.64
CA ALA A 394 -7.93 7.03 21.52
C ALA A 394 -8.50 5.61 21.51
N GLU A 395 -9.02 5.21 22.65
CA GLU A 395 -9.94 4.09 22.80
C GLU A 395 -11.34 4.53 22.31
N VAL A 396 -11.86 3.87 21.28
CA VAL A 396 -13.19 4.16 20.74
C VAL A 396 -14.18 3.08 21.13
N SER A 397 -15.41 3.47 21.44
CA SER A 397 -16.47 2.52 21.78
C SER A 397 -17.84 3.09 21.42
N THR A 398 -18.82 2.21 21.22
CA THR A 398 -20.18 2.61 20.88
C THR A 398 -21.19 1.57 21.36
N SER A 399 -22.40 2.01 21.69
CA SER A 399 -23.55 1.13 21.93
C SER A 399 -24.26 0.70 20.65
N LEU A 400 -24.02 1.39 19.52
CA LEU A 400 -24.70 1.12 18.26
C LEU A 400 -24.21 -0.20 17.65
N LYS A 401 -25.14 -0.97 17.08
CA LYS A 401 -24.81 -2.24 16.44
C LYS A 401 -24.25 -2.03 15.03
N VAL A 402 -22.99 -2.40 14.85
CA VAL A 402 -22.24 -2.30 13.59
C VAL A 402 -22.86 -3.13 12.48
N TYR A 403 -22.89 -2.57 11.27
CA TYR A 403 -23.34 -3.22 10.04
C TYR A 403 -22.16 -3.51 9.09
N GLN A 404 -22.16 -4.72 8.50
CA GLN A 404 -21.20 -5.17 7.46
C GLN A 404 -19.69 -5.02 7.76
N GLY A 405 -19.30 -4.80 9.02
CA GLY A 405 -17.89 -4.65 9.42
C GLY A 405 -17.32 -3.24 9.22
N HIS A 406 -18.19 -2.24 9.02
CA HIS A 406 -17.88 -0.80 9.03
C HIS A 406 -17.79 -0.28 10.46
N THR A 407 -16.70 -0.64 11.13
CA THR A 407 -16.45 -0.46 12.57
C THR A 407 -15.96 0.94 12.91
N LEU A 408 -16.22 1.40 14.15
CA LEU A 408 -15.86 2.74 14.60
C LEU A 408 -14.34 2.97 14.65
N GLU A 409 -13.59 1.91 14.97
CA GLU A 409 -12.13 1.89 15.03
C GLU A 409 -11.54 2.31 13.68
N LYS A 410 -11.97 1.66 12.59
CA LYS A 410 -11.57 1.98 11.21
C LYS A 410 -11.92 3.41 10.82
N THR A 411 -13.08 3.89 11.24
CA THR A 411 -13.50 5.28 11.00
C THR A 411 -12.60 6.28 11.69
N TYR A 412 -12.24 6.01 12.95
CA TYR A 412 -11.43 6.92 13.74
C TYR A 412 -10.00 7.07 13.19
N VAL A 413 -9.44 5.99 12.64
CA VAL A 413 -8.12 6.01 11.97
C VAL A 413 -8.19 6.43 10.49
N GLY A 414 -9.38 6.73 9.97
CA GLY A 414 -9.59 7.18 8.60
C GLY A 414 -9.42 6.09 7.53
N GLU A 415 -9.59 4.81 7.89
CA GLU A 415 -9.53 3.65 6.98
C GLU A 415 -10.88 3.34 6.31
N ASP A 416 -11.99 3.63 6.99
CA ASP A 416 -13.34 3.34 6.51
C ASP A 416 -14.34 4.36 7.08
N PHE A 417 -15.64 4.16 6.84
CA PHE A 417 -16.71 4.82 7.57
C PHE A 417 -17.34 3.87 8.59
N PHE A 418 -18.06 4.44 9.56
CA PHE A 418 -18.80 3.69 10.56
C PHE A 418 -20.22 3.55 10.03
N TRP A 419 -20.76 2.35 9.98
CA TRP A 419 -22.15 2.13 9.58
C TRP A 419 -22.84 1.29 10.63
N ALA A 420 -23.90 1.82 11.20
CA ALA A 420 -24.67 1.15 12.23
C ALA A 420 -26.16 1.15 11.91
N VAL A 421 -26.85 0.17 12.47
CA VAL A 421 -28.31 0.09 12.44
C VAL A 421 -28.93 1.29 13.19
N THR A 422 -30.25 1.43 13.04
CA THR A 422 -31.03 2.54 13.59
C THR A 422 -30.69 2.90 15.04
N PRO A 423 -30.14 4.11 15.31
CA PRO A 423 -29.89 4.58 16.67
C PRO A 423 -31.15 4.77 17.50
N VAL A 424 -31.09 4.44 18.79
CA VAL A 424 -32.14 4.70 19.78
C VAL A 424 -31.71 5.73 20.81
N ALA A 425 -32.67 6.38 21.48
CA ALA A 425 -32.39 7.35 22.53
C ALA A 425 -31.52 6.72 23.63
N GLY A 426 -30.43 7.39 24.00
CA GLY A 426 -29.43 6.90 24.95
C GLY A 426 -28.24 6.19 24.30
N ASP A 427 -28.28 5.91 22.99
CA ASP A 427 -27.10 5.40 22.28
C ASP A 427 -25.96 6.41 22.27
N TYR A 428 -24.72 5.91 22.24
CA TYR A 428 -23.53 6.76 22.23
C TYR A 428 -22.42 6.26 21.31
N ILE A 429 -21.56 7.21 20.93
CA ILE A 429 -20.25 6.98 20.31
C ILE A 429 -19.23 7.74 21.17
N LEU A 430 -18.25 7.03 21.73
CA LEU A 430 -17.27 7.56 22.67
C LEU A 430 -15.86 7.48 22.07
N PHE A 431 -15.13 8.58 22.15
CA PHE A 431 -13.72 8.70 21.78
C PHE A 431 -12.95 9.13 23.03
N LYS A 432 -12.31 8.18 23.70
CA LYS A 432 -11.57 8.41 24.94
C LYS A 432 -10.07 8.47 24.63
N PHE A 433 -9.49 9.66 24.73
CA PHE A 433 -8.09 9.85 24.36
C PHE A 433 -7.16 9.15 25.36
N ASP A 434 -6.10 8.53 24.85
CA ASP A 434 -5.09 7.88 25.69
C ASP A 434 -4.37 8.89 26.59
N LYS A 435 -4.26 10.13 26.11
CA LYS A 435 -3.74 11.29 26.85
C LYS A 435 -4.64 12.50 26.60
N PRO A 436 -4.84 13.41 27.58
CA PRO A 436 -5.64 14.60 27.39
C PRO A 436 -5.15 15.46 26.21
N VAL A 437 -6.07 15.90 25.35
CA VAL A 437 -5.78 16.62 24.11
C VAL A 437 -6.32 18.04 24.16
N ASN A 438 -5.51 19.03 23.78
CA ASN A 438 -6.00 20.38 23.50
C ASN A 438 -6.66 20.41 22.11
N VAL A 439 -7.95 20.70 22.07
CA VAL A 439 -8.74 20.76 20.83
C VAL A 439 -9.26 22.17 20.65
N GLU A 440 -9.01 22.74 19.47
CA GLU A 440 -9.50 24.08 19.12
C GLU A 440 -10.85 24.00 18.40
N ARG A 441 -10.99 23.02 17.51
CA ARG A 441 -12.19 22.80 16.69
C ARG A 441 -12.51 21.33 16.60
N TYR A 442 -13.76 21.00 16.34
CA TYR A 442 -14.16 19.63 15.99
C TYR A 442 -15.02 19.64 14.73
N LEU A 443 -15.00 18.51 14.02
CA LEU A 443 -15.85 18.21 12.87
C LEU A 443 -16.21 16.73 12.92
N PHE A 444 -17.51 16.46 12.92
CA PHE A 444 -18.08 15.14 12.69
C PHE A 444 -19.00 15.23 11.48
N HIS A 445 -18.76 14.39 10.47
CA HIS A 445 -19.59 14.32 9.28
C HIS A 445 -20.29 12.96 9.22
N SER A 446 -21.58 12.98 8.99
CA SER A 446 -22.46 11.82 8.92
C SER A 446 -23.07 11.69 7.53
N GLY A 447 -23.31 10.46 7.09
CA GLY A 447 -23.76 10.14 5.73
C GLY A 447 -22.63 10.04 4.71
N ASN A 448 -22.93 9.44 3.56
CA ASN A 448 -22.02 9.30 2.43
C ASN A 448 -22.77 9.41 1.07
N PRO A 449 -22.06 9.50 -0.07
CA PRO A 449 -22.71 9.69 -1.37
C PRO A 449 -23.60 8.53 -1.85
N GLU A 450 -23.36 7.29 -1.40
CA GLU A 450 -24.20 6.13 -1.76
C GLU A 450 -25.46 6.01 -0.87
N HIS A 451 -25.36 6.47 0.39
CA HIS A 451 -26.40 6.41 1.40
C HIS A 451 -26.57 7.78 2.08
N PRO A 452 -27.06 8.82 1.35
CA PRO A 452 -27.16 10.18 1.88
C PRO A 452 -28.21 10.32 2.99
N GLY A 453 -29.16 9.38 3.10
CA GLY A 453 -30.19 9.37 4.13
C GLY A 453 -29.75 8.75 5.46
N ASP A 454 -28.64 8.01 5.48
CA ASP A 454 -28.16 7.33 6.69
C ASP A 454 -27.30 8.30 7.50
N ILE A 455 -27.95 9.15 8.31
CA ILE A 455 -27.31 10.23 9.07
C ILE A 455 -27.67 10.18 10.56
N LEU A 456 -26.75 10.67 11.40
CA LEU A 456 -26.97 10.92 12.81
C LEU A 456 -27.89 12.13 12.98
N LEU A 457 -29.13 11.87 13.35
CA LEU A 457 -30.13 12.86 13.70
C LEU A 457 -30.23 13.01 15.22
N ASN A 458 -30.62 14.19 15.70
CA ASN A 458 -30.88 14.45 17.13
C ASN A 458 -29.76 13.97 18.07
N THR A 459 -28.52 14.12 17.61
CA THR A 459 -27.32 13.69 18.33
C THR A 459 -26.53 14.91 18.79
N THR A 460 -26.10 14.94 20.06
CA THR A 460 -25.30 16.02 20.64
C THR A 460 -23.81 15.69 20.62
N VAL A 461 -22.97 16.73 20.59
CA VAL A 461 -21.52 16.60 20.78
C VAL A 461 -21.19 17.07 22.19
N GLU A 462 -20.54 16.19 22.94
CA GLU A 462 -20.25 16.36 24.36
C GLU A 462 -18.76 16.11 24.63
N VAL A 463 -18.18 16.83 25.58
CA VAL A 463 -16.77 16.69 25.96
C VAL A 463 -16.59 16.55 27.45
N LEU A 464 -15.60 15.75 27.84
CA LEU A 464 -15.16 15.61 29.22
C LEU A 464 -13.79 16.26 29.40
N PRO A 465 -13.69 17.41 30.09
CA PRO A 465 -12.41 18.02 30.45
C PRO A 465 -11.57 17.11 31.35
N PHE A 466 -10.24 17.15 31.22
CA PHE A 466 -9.31 16.54 32.16
C PHE A 466 -9.20 17.41 33.40
N GLN A 467 -9.65 16.90 34.54
CA GLN A 467 -9.63 17.62 35.80
C GLN A 467 -8.21 17.68 36.37
N SER A 468 -7.66 18.89 36.48
CA SER A 468 -6.42 19.14 37.25
C SER A 468 -6.56 20.22 38.32
N GLU A 469 -7.48 21.19 38.19
CA GLU A 469 -7.83 22.22 39.19
C GLU A 469 -9.24 22.78 38.92
N GLU A 470 -9.83 23.56 39.84
CA GLU A 470 -11.17 24.18 39.67
C GLU A 470 -11.24 24.97 38.36
N LEU A 471 -11.93 24.41 37.35
CA LEU A 471 -12.12 25.07 36.06
C LEU A 471 -12.85 26.40 36.26
N VAL A 472 -12.18 27.51 35.94
CA VAL A 472 -12.79 28.84 35.94
C VAL A 472 -13.67 28.96 34.70
N LEU A 473 -14.89 28.44 34.82
CA LEU A 473 -15.87 28.39 33.73
C LEU A 473 -16.73 29.65 33.71
N SER A 474 -17.02 30.14 32.51
CA SER A 474 -18.05 31.17 32.30
C SER A 474 -19.42 30.66 32.75
N LYS A 475 -20.36 31.58 33.05
CA LYS A 475 -21.73 31.21 33.45
C LYS A 475 -22.41 30.35 32.37
N GLU A 476 -22.22 30.71 31.11
CA GLU A 476 -22.77 29.98 29.95
C GLU A 476 -22.17 28.58 29.79
N THR A 477 -20.88 28.42 30.08
CA THR A 477 -20.20 27.11 30.00
C THR A 477 -20.65 26.20 31.16
N LYS A 478 -20.89 26.77 32.36
CA LYS A 478 -21.42 26.02 33.51
C LYS A 478 -22.83 25.47 33.27
N GLU A 479 -23.69 26.23 32.58
CA GLU A 479 -25.07 25.80 32.25
C GLU A 479 -25.11 24.64 31.24
N LYS A 480 -24.02 24.41 30.49
CA LYS A 480 -23.89 23.29 29.53
C LYS A 480 -23.41 21.98 30.18
N ARG A 481 -23.13 21.99 31.48
CA ARG A 481 -22.65 20.82 32.21
C ARG A 481 -23.78 19.82 32.46
N LEU A 482 -23.50 18.56 32.17
CA LEU A 482 -24.36 17.41 32.40
C LEU A 482 -24.03 16.77 33.76
N GLU A 483 -24.95 15.95 34.28
CA GLU A 483 -24.84 15.31 35.61
C GLU A 483 -23.61 14.40 35.74
N ASP A 484 -23.20 13.78 34.64
CA ASP A 484 -22.02 12.89 34.55
C ASP A 484 -20.69 13.63 34.31
N GLY A 485 -20.72 14.97 34.33
CA GLY A 485 -19.54 15.81 34.20
C GLY A 485 -19.16 16.17 32.75
N TYR A 486 -19.86 15.65 31.75
CA TYR A 486 -19.69 16.08 30.36
C TYR A 486 -20.27 17.48 30.14
N PHE A 487 -19.77 18.17 29.11
CA PHE A 487 -20.27 19.47 28.66
C PHE A 487 -20.81 19.33 27.25
N ARG A 488 -22.06 19.74 27.03
CA ARG A 488 -22.65 19.78 25.68
C ARG A 488 -22.13 20.99 24.92
N ILE A 489 -21.35 20.75 23.87
CA ILE A 489 -20.69 21.80 23.08
C ILE A 489 -21.27 21.99 21.69
N GLY A 490 -22.07 21.03 21.20
CA GLY A 490 -22.74 21.14 19.91
C GLY A 490 -23.79 20.08 19.67
N LYS A 491 -24.30 20.03 18.44
CA LYS A 491 -25.28 19.06 17.95
C LYS A 491 -25.11 18.85 16.44
N PHE A 492 -25.60 17.73 15.94
CA PHE A 492 -25.69 17.48 14.51
C PHE A 492 -26.83 18.30 13.88
N GLU A 493 -26.51 19.00 12.81
CA GLU A 493 -27.45 19.68 11.91
C GLU A 493 -27.19 19.17 10.48
N ASN A 494 -28.21 18.58 9.85
CA ASN A 494 -28.13 18.01 8.50
C ASN A 494 -26.94 17.05 8.31
N GLY A 495 -26.67 16.21 9.31
CA GLY A 495 -25.58 15.23 9.27
C GLY A 495 -24.19 15.82 9.57
N VAL A 496 -24.07 17.09 9.91
CA VAL A 496 -22.77 17.69 10.27
C VAL A 496 -22.81 18.27 11.68
N ALA A 497 -21.78 18.00 12.47
CA ALA A 497 -21.54 18.68 13.73
C ALA A 497 -20.13 19.28 13.71
N GLU A 498 -20.02 20.59 13.60
CA GLU A 498 -18.76 21.31 13.67
C GLU A 498 -18.84 22.49 14.65
N GLY A 499 -17.71 22.87 15.22
CA GLY A 499 -17.66 23.98 16.17
C GLY A 499 -16.27 24.20 16.76
N THR A 500 -16.15 25.24 17.58
CA THR A 500 -14.97 25.52 18.40
C THR A 500 -15.16 24.95 19.80
N VAL A 501 -14.08 24.52 20.44
CA VAL A 501 -14.11 24.13 21.85
C VAL A 501 -13.67 25.31 22.70
N ASP A 502 -14.42 25.59 23.77
CA ASP A 502 -14.07 26.61 24.76
C ASP A 502 -12.68 26.28 25.36
N PRO A 503 -11.70 27.20 25.27
CA PRO A 503 -10.36 26.98 25.81
C PRO A 503 -10.36 26.62 27.30
N SER A 504 -11.35 27.06 28.07
CA SER A 504 -11.47 26.73 29.51
C SER A 504 -11.82 25.27 29.79
N LEU A 505 -12.28 24.52 28.78
CA LEU A 505 -12.56 23.08 28.87
C LEU A 505 -11.35 22.20 28.48
N ASN A 506 -10.28 22.82 27.98
CA ASN A 506 -9.06 22.11 27.61
C ASN A 506 -8.14 21.89 28.84
N PRO A 507 -7.38 20.78 28.88
CA PRO A 507 -7.34 19.70 27.89
C PRO A 507 -8.53 18.72 28.03
N ILE A 508 -8.92 18.08 26.93
CA ILE A 508 -10.09 17.17 26.86
C ILE A 508 -9.64 15.72 27.05
N SER A 509 -10.34 14.98 27.91
CA SER A 509 -10.15 13.54 28.13
C SER A 509 -10.93 12.68 27.13
N SER A 510 -12.16 13.09 26.76
CA SER A 510 -12.96 12.35 25.79
C SER A 510 -14.00 13.19 25.08
N PHE A 511 -14.35 12.81 23.85
CA PHE A 511 -15.56 13.22 23.14
C PHE A 511 -16.63 12.14 23.22
N ARG A 512 -17.88 12.54 23.37
CA ARG A 512 -19.05 11.66 23.28
C ARG A 512 -20.09 12.25 22.35
N LEU A 513 -20.55 11.46 21.39
CA LEU A 513 -21.75 11.74 20.63
C LEU A 513 -22.92 11.02 21.29
N SER A 514 -23.93 11.75 21.74
CA SER A 514 -25.06 11.18 22.48
C SER A 514 -26.36 11.33 21.69
N VAL A 515 -27.04 10.22 21.43
CA VAL A 515 -28.31 10.18 20.70
C VAL A 515 -29.44 10.54 21.66
N ILE A 516 -30.08 11.69 21.43
CA ILE A 516 -31.11 12.22 22.35
C ILE A 516 -32.49 11.63 22.05
N GLN A 517 -32.76 11.24 20.81
CA GLN A 517 -34.05 10.72 20.36
C GLN A 517 -33.88 9.55 19.40
N ASN A 518 -34.86 8.67 19.34
CA ASN A 518 -34.88 7.57 18.38
C ASN A 518 -34.78 8.09 16.94
N SER A 519 -33.94 7.45 16.14
CA SER A 519 -33.85 7.71 14.70
C SER A 519 -34.83 6.83 13.93
N ALA A 520 -35.28 7.30 12.77
CA ALA A 520 -36.01 6.48 11.79
C ALA A 520 -35.10 5.87 10.71
N VAL A 521 -33.84 6.29 10.67
CA VAL A 521 -32.84 5.91 9.66
C VAL A 521 -31.61 5.30 10.33
N TRP A 522 -30.84 4.54 9.55
CA TRP A 522 -29.53 4.05 9.97
C TRP A 522 -28.54 5.20 10.09
N ALA A 523 -27.39 4.94 10.72
CA ALA A 523 -26.39 5.98 10.97
C ALA A 523 -25.06 5.65 10.30
N ILE A 524 -24.56 6.60 9.52
CA ILE A 524 -23.18 6.58 9.02
C ILE A 524 -22.39 7.68 9.68
N LEU A 525 -21.22 7.39 10.24
CA LEU A 525 -20.23 8.41 10.62
C LEU A 525 -19.02 8.29 9.69
N ASN A 526 -18.73 9.36 8.97
CA ASN A 526 -17.88 9.33 7.78
C ASN A 526 -16.55 10.07 7.92
N GLU A 527 -16.52 11.09 8.78
CA GLU A 527 -15.34 11.88 9.08
C GLU A 527 -15.36 12.23 10.56
N VAL A 528 -14.25 11.97 11.25
CA VAL A 528 -14.02 12.39 12.63
C VAL A 528 -12.77 13.25 12.64
N ARG A 529 -12.88 14.52 13.00
CA ARG A 529 -11.71 15.39 13.19
C ARG A 529 -11.85 16.18 14.47
N GLY A 530 -11.05 15.83 15.47
CA GLY A 530 -10.71 16.76 16.55
C GLY A 530 -9.57 17.64 16.05
N GLY A 531 -9.86 18.85 15.59
CA GLY A 531 -8.89 19.82 15.13
C GLY A 531 -7.82 20.13 16.19
N ILE A 532 -6.68 19.46 16.04
CA ILE A 532 -5.39 19.94 16.53
C ILE A 532 -4.83 20.82 15.42
N THR A 533 -5.04 22.13 15.50
CA THR A 533 -4.27 23.05 14.68
C THR A 533 -2.88 23.15 15.30
N PHE A 534 -1.86 22.65 14.62
CA PHE A 534 -0.48 23.01 14.93
C PHE A 534 -0.29 24.48 14.55
N LYS A 535 -0.53 25.41 15.48
CA LYS A 535 0.07 26.74 15.34
C LYS A 535 1.57 26.57 15.54
N ASN A 536 2.32 26.64 14.44
CA ASN A 536 3.71 27.06 14.49
C ASN A 536 3.73 28.42 15.20
N ILE A 537 4.21 28.43 16.44
CA ILE A 537 4.65 29.67 17.07
C ILE A 537 6.10 29.85 16.63
N THR A 538 6.28 30.49 15.48
CA THR A 538 7.50 31.23 15.18
C THR A 538 7.21 32.70 15.40
N SER A 539 7.86 33.24 16.44
CA SER A 539 8.13 34.65 16.77
C SER A 539 7.04 35.68 16.52
#